data_AF-A0A2I0QV54-F1
#
_entry.id   AF-A0A2I0QV54-F1
#
_cell.length_a   1.000
_cell.length_b   1.000
_cell.length_c   1.000
_cell.angle_alpha   90.00
_cell.angle_beta   90.00
_cell.angle_gamma   90.00
#
_symmetry.space_group_name_H-M   'P 1'
#
loop_
_entity.id
_entity.type
_entity.pdbx_description
1 polymer ?
#
loop_
_entity_poly.entity_id
_entity_poly.type
_entity_poly.pdbx_seq_one_letter_code
_entity_poly.pdbx_strand_id
1 'polypeptide(L)'
;MNVEVLGISTDSVYSHKVFKDISPSASQVQYPLISDRNQMISRAYRALDENAGVASRTTVIIDPSGEIVSKVTYPREVGRNSYELLRLLQAIQFGRETGLGVPANWMPGMPGIERSTEDIGKI
;
A
#
# COMPACT_ATOMS: atom_id res chain seq x y z
N MET A 1 4.33 -13.10 6.97
CA MET A 1 3.69 -12.28 5.91
C MET A 1 4.64 -12.25 4.74
N ASN A 2 4.25 -12.81 3.60
CA ASN A 2 5.06 -12.81 2.38
C ASN A 2 4.70 -11.56 1.56
N VAL A 3 5.36 -10.44 1.84
CA VAL A 3 5.11 -9.17 1.16
C VAL A 3 6.42 -8.42 0.95
N GLU A 4 6.51 -7.74 -0.20
CA GLU A 4 7.60 -6.82 -0.49
C GLU A 4 7.08 -5.38 -0.46
N VAL A 5 7.91 -4.47 0.02
CA VAL A 5 7.59 -3.04 0.08
C VAL A 5 8.49 -2.30 -0.91
N LEU A 6 7.92 -1.33 -1.63
CA LEU A 6 8.69 -0.45 -2.52
C LEU A 6 8.34 1.00 -2.19
N GLY A 7 9.35 1.81 -1.88
CA GLY A 7 9.21 3.26 -1.83
C GLY A 7 9.41 3.83 -3.24
N ILE A 8 8.51 4.68 -3.73
CA ILE A 8 8.61 5.23 -5.08
C ILE A 8 8.45 6.75 -5.00
N SER A 9 9.32 7.50 -5.65
CA SER A 9 9.15 8.94 -5.89
C SER A 9 9.73 9.34 -7.24
N THR A 10 9.46 10.57 -7.67
CA THR A 10 10.00 11.15 -8.90
C THR A 10 11.45 11.62 -8.76
N ASP A 11 12.09 11.38 -7.61
CA ASP A 11 13.49 11.70 -7.35
C ASP A 11 14.45 10.73 -8.06
N SER A 12 15.72 11.12 -8.15
CA SER A 12 16.78 10.29 -8.71
C SER A 12 17.26 9.21 -7.72
N VAL A 13 17.85 8.12 -8.23
CA VAL A 13 18.54 7.12 -7.39
C VAL A 13 19.67 7.73 -6.55
N TYR A 14 20.31 8.80 -7.04
CA TYR A 14 21.35 9.52 -6.30
C TYR A 14 20.76 10.31 -5.14
N SER A 15 19.60 10.95 -5.35
CA SER A 15 18.84 11.63 -4.30
C SER A 15 18.44 10.65 -3.21
N HIS A 16 17.97 9.46 -3.59
CA HIS A 16 17.62 8.39 -2.64
C HIS A 16 18.82 7.93 -1.82
N LYS A 17 19.97 7.74 -2.45
CA LYS A 17 21.21 7.38 -1.74
C LYS A 17 21.58 8.44 -0.70
N VAL A 18 21.68 9.69 -1.13
CA VAL A 18 22.04 10.80 -0.23
C VAL A 18 21.00 10.93 0.89
N PHE A 19 19.71 10.78 0.59
CA PHE A 19 18.64 10.81 1.59
C PHE A 19 18.82 9.72 2.65
N LYS A 20 19.17 8.49 2.24
CA LYS A 20 19.50 7.41 3.18
C LYS A 20 20.76 7.69 4.00
N ASP A 21 21.76 8.34 3.42
CA ASP A 21 23.02 8.65 4.11
C ASP A 21 22.84 9.73 5.19
N ILE A 22 22.00 10.74 4.94
CA ILE A 22 21.88 11.92 5.82
C ILE A 22 20.68 11.89 6.77
N SER A 23 19.62 11.15 6.45
CA SER A 23 18.39 11.14 7.26
C SER A 23 18.41 9.97 8.26
N PRO A 24 18.31 10.22 9.58
CA PRO A 24 18.25 9.16 10.58
C PRO A 24 17.08 8.20 10.38
N SER A 25 15.95 8.68 9.85
CA SER A 25 14.78 7.85 9.60
C SER A 25 14.91 7.05 8.30
N ALA A 26 15.48 7.65 7.25
CA ALA A 26 15.65 6.96 5.97
C ALA A 26 16.79 5.94 6.00
N SER A 27 17.81 6.14 6.84
CA SER A 27 18.91 5.18 6.98
C SER A 27 18.45 3.81 7.49
N GLN A 28 17.34 3.77 8.25
CA GLN A 28 16.71 2.54 8.75
C GLN A 28 15.85 1.83 7.69
N VAL A 29 15.52 2.47 6.56
CA VAL A 29 14.68 1.87 5.51
C VAL A 29 15.43 0.73 4.82
N GLN A 30 14.92 -0.49 5.01
CA GLN A 30 15.50 -1.73 4.45
C GLN A 30 14.97 -2.08 3.06
N TYR A 31 13.81 -1.54 2.68
CA TYR A 31 13.21 -1.82 1.38
C TYR A 31 13.76 -0.88 0.27
N PRO A 32 13.65 -1.28 -1.02
CA PRO A 32 14.11 -0.46 -2.13
C PRO A 32 13.39 0.88 -2.24
N LEU A 33 14.15 1.92 -2.59
CA LEU A 33 13.64 3.22 -3.03
C LEU A 33 13.82 3.33 -4.55
N ILE A 34 12.71 3.23 -5.27
CA ILE A 34 12.63 3.27 -6.72
C ILE A 34 12.59 4.72 -7.20
N SER A 35 13.35 4.99 -8.26
CA SER A 35 13.36 6.26 -8.96
C SER A 35 12.38 6.21 -10.13
N ASP A 36 11.40 7.11 -10.11
CA ASP A 36 10.40 7.30 -11.17
C ASP A 36 10.60 8.68 -11.83
N ARG A 37 11.84 9.00 -12.21
CA ARG A 37 12.17 10.32 -12.80
C ARG A 37 11.44 10.62 -14.12
N ASN A 38 11.09 9.58 -14.87
CA ASN A 38 10.29 9.70 -16.09
C ASN A 38 8.77 9.79 -15.78
N GLN A 39 8.40 9.71 -14.51
CA GLN A 39 7.04 9.82 -13.98
C GLN A 39 6.07 8.75 -14.52
N MET A 40 6.57 7.70 -15.16
CA MET A 40 5.75 6.68 -15.80
C MET A 40 4.98 5.85 -14.77
N ILE A 41 5.63 5.50 -13.66
CA ILE A 41 5.00 4.69 -12.60
C ILE A 41 3.91 5.52 -11.92
N SER A 42 4.25 6.73 -11.47
CA SER A 42 3.32 7.62 -10.78
C SER A 42 2.10 7.95 -11.65
N ARG A 43 2.29 8.13 -12.97
CA ARG A 43 1.19 8.34 -13.92
C ARG A 43 0.36 7.08 -14.12
N ALA A 44 0.98 5.91 -14.31
CA ALA A 44 0.29 4.64 -14.48
C ALA A 44 -0.63 4.32 -13.29
N TYR A 45 -0.19 4.59 -12.07
CA TYR A 45 -0.98 4.38 -10.87
C TYR A 45 -1.91 5.55 -10.53
N ARG A 46 -2.05 6.55 -11.41
CA ARG A 46 -2.84 7.77 -11.17
C ARG A 46 -2.52 8.39 -9.79
N ALA A 47 -1.23 8.54 -9.54
CA ALA A 47 -0.67 9.09 -8.32
C ALA A 47 0.18 10.33 -8.60
N LEU A 48 0.43 10.71 -9.85
CA LEU A 48 1.20 11.91 -10.21
C LEU A 48 0.35 13.18 -10.12
N ASP A 49 0.91 14.21 -9.49
CA ASP A 49 0.50 15.60 -9.67
C ASP A 49 1.21 16.14 -10.93
N GLU A 50 0.48 16.24 -12.05
CA GLU A 50 1.05 16.64 -13.35
C GLU A 50 1.61 18.07 -13.34
N ASN A 51 1.07 18.96 -12.50
CA ASN A 51 1.53 20.34 -12.42
C ASN A 51 2.83 20.45 -11.61
N ALA A 52 2.92 19.70 -10.51
CA ALA A 52 4.08 19.75 -9.62
C ALA A 52 5.17 18.73 -9.98
N GLY A 53 4.88 17.73 -10.82
CA GLY A 53 5.83 16.68 -11.20
C GLY A 53 6.21 15.74 -10.04
N VAL A 54 5.36 15.65 -9.01
CA VAL A 54 5.58 14.84 -7.81
C VAL A 54 4.46 13.85 -7.58
N ALA A 55 4.77 12.71 -6.98
CA ALA A 55 3.76 11.76 -6.58
C ALA A 55 2.97 12.26 -5.36
N SER A 56 1.65 12.11 -5.42
CA SER A 56 0.74 12.12 -4.26
C SER A 56 1.11 10.99 -3.28
N ARG A 57 0.61 11.10 -2.04
CA ARG A 57 0.81 10.07 -1.01
C ARG A 57 -0.14 8.89 -1.23
N THR A 58 0.13 8.10 -2.28
CA THR A 58 -0.64 6.92 -2.64
C THR A 58 0.09 5.65 -2.20
N THR A 59 -0.65 4.73 -1.58
CA THR A 59 -0.21 3.35 -1.35
C THR A 59 -1.09 2.42 -2.16
N VAL A 60 -0.46 1.49 -2.87
CA VAL A 60 -1.13 0.46 -3.68
C VAL A 60 -0.71 -0.90 -3.13
N ILE A 61 -1.68 -1.79 -2.89
CA ILE A 61 -1.43 -3.19 -2.57
C ILE A 61 -1.75 -4.00 -3.83
N ILE A 62 -0.75 -4.74 -4.30
CA ILE A 62 -0.82 -5.59 -5.48
C ILE A 62 -0.70 -7.03 -5.01
N ASP A 63 -1.53 -7.90 -5.57
CA ASP A 63 -1.49 -9.31 -5.25
C ASP A 63 -0.53 -10.15 -6.12
N PRO A 64 -0.33 -11.45 -5.79
CA PRO A 64 0.50 -12.32 -6.62
C PRO A 64 0.02 -12.53 -8.06
N SER A 65 -1.24 -12.24 -8.39
CA SER A 65 -1.75 -12.23 -9.77
C SER A 65 -1.47 -10.92 -10.51
N GLY A 66 -0.87 -9.92 -9.84
CA GLY A 66 -0.57 -8.61 -10.41
C GLY A 66 -1.74 -7.62 -10.36
N GLU A 67 -2.83 -7.96 -9.68
CA GLU A 67 -4.03 -7.13 -9.58
C GLU A 67 -3.97 -6.18 -8.38
N ILE A 68 -4.51 -4.98 -8.56
CA ILE A 68 -4.63 -4.00 -7.47
C ILE A 68 -5.80 -4.39 -6.59
N VAL A 69 -5.52 -4.77 -5.35
CA VAL A 69 -6.53 -5.15 -4.34
C VAL A 69 -6.85 -4.03 -3.36
N SER A 70 -5.99 -3.02 -3.28
CA SER A 70 -6.27 -1.79 -2.55
C SER A 70 -5.45 -0.62 -3.10
N LYS A 71 -6.06 0.56 -3.10
CA LYS A 71 -5.41 1.83 -3.37
C LYS A 71 -5.93 2.88 -2.40
N VAL A 72 -5.04 3.52 -1.66
CA VAL A 72 -5.38 4.59 -0.73
C VAL A 72 -4.52 5.80 -1.04
N THR A 73 -5.15 6.94 -1.30
CA THR A 73 -4.48 8.21 -1.57
C THR A 73 -4.76 9.20 -0.45
N TYR A 74 -3.70 9.73 0.14
CA TYR A 74 -3.76 10.76 1.17
C TYR A 74 -3.42 12.12 0.56
N PRO A 75 -3.99 13.22 1.08
CA PRO A 75 -3.55 14.55 0.71
C PRO A 75 -2.13 14.81 1.23
N ARG A 76 -1.46 15.84 0.72
CA ARG A 76 -0.01 16.05 0.92
C ARG A 76 0.35 16.31 2.38
N GLU A 77 -0.56 16.93 3.11
CA GLU A 77 -0.45 17.33 4.50
C GLU A 77 -0.74 16.20 5.51
N VAL A 78 -1.33 15.09 5.06
CA VAL A 78 -1.70 13.96 5.95
C VAL A 78 -0.73 12.79 5.77
N GLY A 79 -0.14 12.35 6.88
CA GLY A 79 0.67 11.13 6.95
C GLY A 79 -0.17 9.85 6.80
N ARG A 80 0.41 8.81 6.20
CA ARG A 80 -0.22 7.48 6.10
C ARG A 80 -0.27 6.81 7.47
N ASN A 81 -1.31 6.02 7.71
CA ASN A 81 -1.38 5.15 8.89
C ASN A 81 -0.82 3.77 8.55
N SER A 82 0.40 3.47 9.00
CA SER A 82 1.06 2.18 8.74
C SER A 82 0.36 0.99 9.38
N TYR A 83 -0.28 1.17 10.54
CA TYR A 83 -1.03 0.11 11.21
C TYR A 83 -2.25 -0.31 10.38
N GLU A 84 -2.92 0.65 9.74
CA GLU A 84 -4.05 0.34 8.86
C GLU A 84 -3.58 -0.36 7.58
N LEU A 85 -2.46 0.05 6.99
CA LEU A 85 -1.89 -0.65 5.84
C LEU A 85 -1.54 -2.10 6.18
N LEU A 86 -0.96 -2.34 7.36
CA LEU A 86 -0.66 -3.67 7.86
C LEU A 86 -1.93 -4.50 8.10
N ARG A 87 -2.92 -3.92 8.79
CA ARG A 87 -4.22 -4.57 9.04
C ARG A 87 -4.90 -4.96 7.73
N LEU A 88 -4.91 -4.05 6.75
CA LEU A 88 -5.51 -4.29 5.44
C LEU A 88 -4.79 -5.41 4.68
N LEU A 89 -3.45 -5.44 4.71
CA LEU A 89 -2.67 -6.54 4.14
C LEU A 89 -3.01 -7.88 4.78
N GLN A 90 -3.07 -7.93 6.11
CA GLN A 90 -3.42 -9.13 6.86
C GLN A 90 -4.86 -9.59 6.57
N ALA A 91 -5.80 -8.66 6.46
CA ALA A 91 -7.19 -8.94 6.07
C ALA A 91 -7.27 -9.57 4.67
N ILE A 92 -6.55 -9.00 3.70
CA ILE A 92 -6.51 -9.52 2.33
C ILE A 92 -5.92 -10.93 2.30
N GLN A 93 -4.83 -11.17 3.03
CA GLN A 93 -4.20 -12.49 3.13
C GLN A 93 -5.14 -13.50 3.81
N PHE A 94 -5.74 -13.13 4.94
CA PHE A 94 -6.69 -13.97 5.68
C PHE A 94 -7.89 -14.39 4.82
N GLY A 95 -8.54 -13.45 4.13
CA GLY A 95 -9.70 -13.74 3.29
C GLY A 95 -9.38 -14.64 2.09
N ARG A 96 -8.12 -14.66 1.64
CA ARG A 96 -7.64 -15.57 0.59
C ARG A 96 -7.31 -16.96 1.10
N GLU A 97 -6.61 -17.03 2.22
CA GLU A 97 -6.18 -18.29 2.83
C GLU A 97 -7.39 -19.09 3.34
N THR A 98 -8.40 -18.41 3.87
CA THR A 98 -9.58 -19.06 4.47
C THR A 98 -10.79 -19.15 3.56
N GLY A 99 -10.87 -18.31 2.52
CA GLY A 99 -12.08 -18.13 1.70
C GLY A 99 -13.21 -17.34 2.39
N LEU A 100 -13.05 -16.97 3.66
CA LEU A 100 -14.05 -16.25 4.43
C LEU A 100 -14.12 -14.76 4.05
N GLY A 101 -15.29 -14.17 4.21
CA GLY A 101 -15.48 -12.72 4.20
C GLY A 101 -14.75 -12.06 5.37
N VAL A 102 -14.25 -10.84 5.16
CA VAL A 102 -13.56 -10.07 6.19
C VAL A 102 -14.42 -8.86 6.56
N PRO A 103 -15.03 -8.83 7.76
CA PRO A 103 -15.96 -7.77 8.14
C PRO A 103 -15.30 -6.40 8.31
N ALA A 104 -16.14 -5.37 8.36
CA ALA A 104 -15.72 -4.04 8.78
C ALA A 104 -15.05 -4.10 10.17
N ASN A 105 -14.01 -3.29 10.36
CA ASN A 105 -13.23 -3.24 11.61
C ASN A 105 -12.54 -4.55 12.01
N TRP A 106 -12.45 -5.53 11.11
CA TRP A 106 -11.74 -6.79 11.38
C TRP A 106 -10.27 -6.52 11.76
N MET A 107 -9.82 -7.21 12.79
CA MET A 107 -8.43 -7.23 13.27
C MET A 107 -7.90 -8.68 13.29
N PRO A 108 -6.58 -8.88 13.19
CA PRO A 108 -5.98 -10.21 13.32
C PRO A 108 -6.45 -10.94 14.57
N GLY A 109 -6.88 -12.20 14.40
CA GLY A 109 -7.43 -13.03 15.47
C GLY A 109 -8.97 -12.99 15.60
N MET A 110 -9.65 -12.05 14.92
CA MET A 110 -11.12 -12.05 14.84
C MET A 110 -11.62 -13.08 13.81
N PRO A 111 -12.82 -13.65 14.00
CA PRO A 111 -13.42 -14.56 13.03
C PRO A 111 -13.76 -13.85 11.72
N GLY A 112 -13.74 -14.61 10.63
CA GLY A 112 -14.31 -14.19 9.34
C GLY A 112 -15.82 -14.44 9.29
N ILE A 113 -16.42 -14.15 8.15
CA ILE A 113 -17.85 -14.38 7.87
C ILE A 113 -17.97 -15.38 6.72
N GLU A 114 -18.82 -16.40 6.87
CA GLU A 114 -19.15 -17.33 5.79
C GLU A 114 -19.80 -16.59 4.62
N ARG A 115 -19.38 -16.92 3.39
CA ARG A 115 -19.91 -16.28 2.18
C ARG A 115 -21.10 -17.08 1.62
N SER A 116 -22.13 -17.28 2.44
CA SER A 116 -23.33 -18.03 2.05
C SER A 116 -24.40 -17.11 1.44
N THR A 117 -25.07 -17.59 0.39
CA THR A 117 -26.24 -16.90 -0.19
C THR A 117 -27.42 -16.87 0.77
N GLU A 118 -27.47 -17.77 1.75
CA GLU A 118 -28.55 -17.84 2.74
C GLU A 118 -28.53 -16.65 3.71
N ASP A 119 -27.39 -15.98 3.84
CA ASP A 119 -27.16 -14.88 4.80
C ASP A 119 -27.42 -13.49 4.19
N ILE A 120 -27.79 -13.41 2.91
CA ILE A 120 -28.09 -12.15 2.23
C ILE A 120 -29.25 -11.43 2.93
N GLY A 121 -28.97 -10.21 3.43
CA GLY A 121 -29.95 -9.34 4.09
C GLY A 121 -30.24 -9.67 5.57
N LYS A 122 -29.51 -10.60 6.17
CA LYS A 122 -29.68 -11.01 7.59
C LYS A 122 -28.59 -10.48 8.52
N ILE A 123 -27.53 -9.91 7.95
CA ILE A 123 -26.34 -9.37 8.62
C ILE A 123 -26.14 -7.94 8.11
#